data_AF-A0A7C5XJF5-F1
#
_entry.id   AF-A0A7C5XJF5-F1
#
_cell.length_a   1.000
_cell.length_b   1.000
_cell.length_c   1.000
_cell.angle_alpha   90.00
_cell.angle_beta   90.00
_cell.angle_gamma   90.00
#
_symmetry.space_group_name_H-M   'P 1'
#
loop_
_entity.id
_entity.type
_entity.pdbx_description
1 polymer ?
#
loop_
_entity_poly.entity_id
_entity_poly.type
_entity_poly.pdbx_seq_one_letter_code
_entity_poly.pdbx_strand_id
1 'polypeptide(L)'
;MGVHRGLITLYPRDVGSFYLVGLEAKVPLGVFDVEVDGQGDNEFVVRAKAIEWGYSRLSALREFLAEENSRVVGTRVLTAFPAGLGHSLFFILRRLGFDRRWFRVVNADPTTVPLKASNDLDILRNIAYLHAIHKLIVIDRLKKPLWVKHKTATPIMHAILMKSNYNHNEHLITQHVSRQIIEKLPKITLT
;
A
#
# COMPACT_ATOMS: atom_id res chain seq x y z
N MET A 1 -16.69 11.01 -3.61
CA MET A 1 -16.52 9.55 -3.78
C MET A 1 -15.33 9.28 -4.69
N GLY A 2 -14.33 8.56 -4.22
CA GLY A 2 -13.23 8.02 -5.05
C GLY A 2 -13.24 6.50 -4.95
N VAL A 3 -13.17 5.79 -6.08
CA VAL A 3 -13.26 4.33 -6.12
C VAL A 3 -12.08 3.77 -6.90
N HIS A 4 -11.45 2.73 -6.35
CA HIS A 4 -10.47 1.91 -7.05
C HIS A 4 -10.93 0.45 -6.99
N ARG A 5 -11.15 -0.14 -8.17
CA ARG A 5 -11.58 -1.54 -8.29
C ARG A 5 -10.42 -2.46 -8.67
N GLY A 6 -10.47 -3.70 -8.20
CA GLY A 6 -9.54 -4.75 -8.61
C GLY A 6 -8.08 -4.48 -8.23
N LEU A 7 -7.83 -3.86 -7.07
CA LEU A 7 -6.48 -3.63 -6.59
C LEU A 7 -5.83 -4.95 -6.20
N ILE A 8 -4.80 -5.35 -6.94
CA ILE A 8 -3.99 -6.53 -6.61
C ILE A 8 -2.97 -6.12 -5.55
N THR A 9 -3.01 -6.76 -4.39
CA THR A 9 -2.04 -6.57 -3.29
C THR A 9 -1.23 -7.84 -3.08
N LEU A 10 0.05 -7.68 -2.77
CA LEU A 10 0.98 -8.78 -2.47
C LEU A 10 1.88 -8.38 -1.31
N TYR A 11 2.12 -9.33 -0.41
CA TYR A 11 3.08 -9.15 0.67
C TYR A 11 4.22 -10.18 0.61
N PRO A 12 5.48 -9.76 0.34
CA PRO A 12 6.63 -10.63 0.28
C PRO A 12 7.14 -10.88 1.70
N ARG A 13 6.42 -11.74 2.44
CA ARG A 13 6.62 -12.00 3.87
C ARG A 13 8.05 -12.38 4.24
N ASP A 14 8.70 -13.18 3.40
CA ASP A 14 10.07 -13.62 3.63
C ASP A 14 10.88 -13.55 2.32
N VAL A 15 11.86 -12.65 2.31
CA VAL A 15 12.79 -12.48 1.18
C VAL A 15 13.72 -13.70 1.07
N GLY A 16 14.03 -14.38 2.18
CA GLY A 16 14.86 -15.59 2.19
C GLY A 16 14.24 -16.72 1.37
N SER A 17 12.94 -16.94 1.50
CA SER A 17 12.17 -17.88 0.69
C SER A 17 12.29 -17.62 -0.81
N PHE A 18 12.38 -16.36 -1.23
CA PHE A 18 12.52 -16.04 -2.66
C PHE A 18 13.91 -16.40 -3.19
N TYR A 19 14.92 -16.38 -2.32
CA TYR A 19 16.27 -16.81 -2.67
C TYR A 19 16.39 -18.33 -2.70
N LEU A 20 15.82 -19.03 -1.71
CA LEU A 20 15.95 -20.47 -1.54
C LEU A 20 15.01 -21.28 -2.43
N VAL A 21 13.75 -20.86 -2.55
CA VAL A 21 12.68 -21.58 -3.25
C VAL A 21 12.40 -20.97 -4.63
N GLY A 22 12.78 -19.71 -4.84
CA GLY A 22 12.62 -19.05 -6.13
C GLY A 22 11.15 -18.90 -6.53
N LEU A 23 10.82 -19.31 -7.76
CA LEU A 23 9.48 -19.18 -8.32
C LEU A 23 8.41 -20.02 -7.61
N GLU A 24 8.81 -21.06 -6.89
CA GLU A 24 7.88 -21.91 -6.15
C GLU A 24 7.53 -21.35 -4.76
N ALA A 25 8.12 -20.20 -4.38
CA ALA A 25 7.76 -19.51 -3.15
C ALA A 25 6.29 -19.12 -3.16
N LYS A 26 5.57 -19.47 -2.09
CA LYS A 26 4.18 -19.08 -1.86
C LYS A 26 4.13 -17.69 -1.25
N VAL A 27 3.30 -16.83 -1.82
CA VAL A 27 3.09 -15.47 -1.36
C VAL A 27 1.61 -15.19 -1.14
N PRO A 28 1.24 -14.49 -0.06
CA PRO A 28 -0.11 -13.98 0.10
C PRO A 28 -0.41 -12.95 -0.99
N LEU A 29 -1.56 -13.11 -1.61
CA LEU A 29 -2.08 -12.27 -2.68
C LEU A 29 -3.55 -11.99 -2.41
N GLY A 30 -4.03 -10.78 -2.74
CA GLY A 30 -5.45 -10.47 -2.68
C GLY A 30 -5.86 -9.43 -3.69
N VAL A 31 -7.16 -9.41 -3.99
CA VAL A 31 -7.83 -8.47 -4.88
C VAL A 31 -8.84 -7.70 -4.04
N PHE A 32 -8.72 -6.37 -4.04
CA PHE A 32 -9.53 -5.48 -3.21
C PHE A 32 -10.23 -4.42 -4.04
N ASP A 33 -11.47 -4.14 -3.67
CA ASP A 33 -12.16 -2.91 -4.03
C ASP A 33 -12.06 -1.93 -2.87
N VAL A 34 -11.65 -0.71 -3.17
CA VAL A 34 -11.52 0.35 -2.16
C VAL A 34 -12.33 1.58 -2.54
N GLU A 35 -13.14 2.03 -1.59
CA GLU A 35 -14.02 3.19 -1.71
C GLU A 35 -13.64 4.23 -0.67
N VAL A 36 -13.62 5.50 -1.09
CA VAL A 36 -13.37 6.65 -0.21
C VAL A 36 -14.54 7.61 -0.29
N ASP A 37 -15.24 7.72 0.83
CA ASP A 37 -16.35 8.65 1.03
C ASP A 37 -15.92 9.80 1.94
N GLY A 38 -16.24 11.02 1.54
CA GLY A 38 -16.06 12.18 2.41
C GLY A 38 -17.31 12.35 3.27
N GLN A 39 -17.15 12.35 4.59
CA GLN A 39 -18.19 12.75 5.53
C GLN A 39 -17.84 14.17 6.01
N GLY A 40 -18.49 15.18 5.42
CA GLY A 40 -18.21 16.59 5.71
C GLY A 40 -16.87 17.09 5.16
N ASP A 41 -16.39 18.22 5.69
CA ASP A 41 -15.25 18.95 5.12
C ASP A 41 -13.88 18.34 5.47
N ASN A 42 -13.78 17.51 6.52
CA ASN A 42 -12.50 17.05 7.07
C ASN A 42 -12.51 15.60 7.59
N GLU A 43 -13.48 14.76 7.21
CA GLU A 43 -13.49 13.34 7.57
C GLU A 43 -13.68 12.46 6.33
N PHE A 44 -12.95 11.34 6.29
CA PHE A 44 -13.09 10.35 5.22
C PHE A 44 -13.31 8.95 5.79
N VAL A 45 -14.23 8.21 5.20
CA VAL A 45 -14.39 6.78 5.44
C VAL A 45 -13.74 6.05 4.26
N VAL A 46 -12.78 5.17 4.56
CA VAL A 46 -12.12 4.32 3.58
C VAL A 46 -12.57 2.89 3.81
N ARG A 47 -13.26 2.31 2.83
CA ARG A 47 -13.78 0.95 2.89
C ARG A 47 -12.96 0.04 2.00
N ALA A 48 -12.41 -1.05 2.52
CA ALA A 48 -11.66 -2.02 1.71
C ALA A 48 -12.30 -3.40 1.75
N LYS A 49 -12.99 -3.75 0.66
CA LYS A 49 -13.63 -5.04 0.49
C LYS A 49 -12.69 -6.01 -0.23
N ALA A 50 -12.37 -7.12 0.42
CA ALA A 50 -11.69 -8.23 -0.25
C ALA A 50 -12.68 -8.89 -1.22
N ILE A 51 -12.31 -8.97 -2.50
CA ILE A 51 -13.02 -9.76 -3.50
C ILE A 51 -12.56 -11.22 -3.39
N GLU A 52 -11.24 -11.41 -3.42
CA GLU A 52 -10.58 -12.70 -3.32
C GLU A 52 -9.23 -12.53 -2.63
N TRP A 53 -8.82 -13.53 -1.83
CA TRP A 53 -7.48 -13.56 -1.26
C TRP A 53 -7.05 -14.99 -1.01
N GLY A 54 -5.74 -15.22 -1.02
CA GLY A 54 -5.17 -16.53 -0.76
C GLY A 54 -3.67 -16.52 -0.96
N TYR A 55 -3.12 -17.70 -1.27
CA TYR A 55 -1.71 -17.86 -1.56
C TYR A 55 -1.51 -18.24 -3.02
N SER A 56 -0.60 -17.55 -3.69
CA SER A 56 -0.16 -17.89 -5.04
C SER A 56 1.31 -18.25 -5.03
N ARG A 57 1.75 -19.05 -5.99
CA ARG A 57 3.18 -19.20 -6.31
C ARG A 57 3.66 -17.97 -7.08
N LEU A 58 4.95 -17.65 -6.94
CA LEU A 58 5.57 -16.60 -7.74
C LEU A 58 5.60 -16.94 -9.24
N SER A 59 5.73 -18.22 -9.62
CA SER A 59 5.61 -18.67 -11.02
C SER A 59 4.29 -18.24 -11.64
N ALA A 60 3.17 -18.62 -11.01
CA ALA A 60 1.83 -18.26 -11.47
C ALA A 60 1.62 -16.75 -11.53
N LEU A 61 2.08 -16.00 -10.51
CA LEU A 61 1.98 -14.55 -10.51
C LEU A 61 2.78 -13.91 -11.66
N ARG A 62 3.99 -14.41 -11.92
CA ARG A 62 4.84 -13.90 -13.00
C ARG A 62 4.19 -14.10 -14.35
N GLU A 63 3.66 -15.29 -14.60
CA GLU A 63 2.97 -15.63 -15.86
C GLU A 63 1.75 -14.75 -16.06
N PHE A 64 0.90 -14.61 -15.02
CA PHE A 64 -0.23 -13.70 -15.03
C PHE A 64 0.18 -12.25 -15.34
N LEU A 65 1.18 -11.71 -14.64
CA LEU A 65 1.63 -10.33 -14.86
C LEU A 65 2.29 -10.12 -16.22
N ALA A 66 3.02 -11.11 -16.72
CA ALA A 66 3.62 -11.06 -18.05
C ALA A 66 2.54 -11.03 -19.14
N GLU A 67 1.51 -11.86 -19.01
CA GLU A 67 0.36 -11.87 -19.93
C GLU A 67 -0.41 -10.56 -19.86
N GLU A 68 -0.82 -10.13 -18.66
CA GLU A 68 -1.62 -8.91 -18.48
C GLU A 68 -0.88 -7.66 -18.95
N ASN A 69 0.41 -7.53 -18.61
CA ASN A 69 1.21 -6.37 -19.03
C ASN A 69 1.71 -6.44 -20.48
N SER A 70 1.52 -7.57 -21.18
CA SER A 70 1.72 -7.61 -22.64
C SER A 70 0.56 -6.96 -23.41
N ARG A 71 -0.58 -6.77 -22.76
CA ARG A 71 -1.76 -6.08 -23.30
C ARG A 71 -1.63 -4.57 -23.10
N VAL A 72 -2.59 -3.82 -23.66
CA VAL A 72 -2.64 -2.35 -23.58
C VAL A 72 -2.79 -1.84 -22.13
N VAL A 73 -3.37 -2.64 -21.24
CA VAL A 73 -3.63 -2.26 -19.85
C VAL A 73 -2.52 -2.82 -18.95
N GLY A 74 -1.67 -1.93 -18.43
CA GLY A 74 -0.61 -2.32 -17.49
C GLY A 74 -1.13 -2.60 -16.08
N THR A 75 -1.23 -3.86 -15.70
CA THR A 75 -1.61 -4.30 -14.35
C THR A 75 -0.44 -4.14 -13.37
N ARG A 76 -0.69 -3.43 -12.26
CA ARG A 76 0.29 -3.22 -11.18
C ARG A 76 -0.13 -3.87 -9.88
N VAL A 77 0.79 -4.61 -9.28
CA VAL A 77 0.66 -5.18 -7.94
C VAL A 77 1.13 -4.15 -6.91
N LEU A 78 0.25 -3.83 -5.98
CA LEU A 78 0.57 -3.05 -4.80
C LEU A 78 1.30 -3.94 -3.79
N THR A 79 2.41 -3.46 -3.25
CA THR A 79 3.16 -4.21 -2.24
C THR A 79 3.71 -3.27 -1.18
N ALA A 80 4.15 -3.84 -0.06
CA ALA A 80 4.73 -3.10 1.05
C ALA A 80 5.74 -4.00 1.77
N PHE A 81 6.86 -3.42 2.20
CA PHE A 81 7.95 -4.13 2.86
C PHE A 81 8.88 -3.13 3.56
N PRO A 82 9.68 -3.56 4.54
CA PRO A 82 10.69 -2.73 5.17
C PRO A 82 11.64 -2.09 4.14
N ALA A 83 11.90 -0.78 4.25
CA ALA A 83 12.72 -0.05 3.29
C ALA A 83 14.13 -0.66 3.10
N GLY A 84 14.71 -1.21 4.18
CA GLY A 84 16.02 -1.89 4.14
C GLY A 84 16.04 -3.15 3.25
N LEU A 85 14.89 -3.80 3.05
CA LEU A 85 14.77 -5.00 2.22
C LEU A 85 14.48 -4.71 0.74
N GLY A 86 14.14 -3.46 0.40
CA GLY A 86 13.68 -3.13 -0.95
C GLY A 86 14.69 -3.41 -2.05
N HIS A 87 15.97 -3.11 -1.82
CA HIS A 87 17.03 -3.37 -2.79
C HIS A 87 17.18 -4.88 -3.04
N SER A 88 17.29 -5.67 -1.98
CA SER A 88 17.44 -7.12 -2.05
C SER A 88 16.24 -7.80 -2.70
N LEU A 89 15.02 -7.41 -2.31
CA LEU A 89 13.79 -7.95 -2.86
C LEU A 89 13.70 -7.68 -4.36
N PHE A 90 13.89 -6.44 -4.81
CA PHE A 90 13.79 -6.12 -6.24
C PHE A 90 14.92 -6.73 -7.06
N PHE A 91 16.11 -6.90 -6.47
CA PHE A 91 17.19 -7.64 -7.11
C PHE A 91 16.78 -9.09 -7.37
N ILE A 92 16.21 -9.78 -6.37
CA ILE A 92 15.76 -11.16 -6.49
C ILE A 92 14.58 -11.28 -7.47
N LEU A 93 13.56 -10.43 -7.35
CA LEU A 93 12.40 -10.43 -8.27
C LEU A 93 12.84 -10.25 -9.72
N ARG A 94 13.80 -9.35 -9.98
CA ARG A 94 14.36 -9.17 -11.32
C ARG A 94 15.05 -10.44 -11.82
N ARG A 95 15.82 -11.14 -10.97
CA ARG A 95 16.46 -12.41 -11.31
C ARG A 95 15.45 -13.52 -11.60
N LEU A 96 14.29 -13.48 -10.95
CA LEU A 96 13.18 -14.42 -11.18
C LEU A 96 12.34 -14.07 -12.43
N GLY A 97 12.68 -13.00 -13.14
CA GLY A 97 12.03 -12.60 -14.39
C GLY A 97 10.85 -11.64 -14.23
N PHE A 98 10.74 -10.96 -13.09
CA PHE A 98 9.75 -9.90 -12.92
C PHE A 98 10.29 -8.52 -13.34
N ASP A 99 9.44 -7.71 -13.97
CA ASP A 99 9.73 -6.28 -14.16
C ASP A 99 9.38 -5.50 -12.89
N ARG A 100 10.30 -4.64 -12.43
CA ARG A 100 10.08 -3.70 -11.33
C ARG A 100 8.84 -2.81 -11.56
N ARG A 101 8.52 -2.49 -12.80
CA ARG A 101 7.37 -1.64 -13.18
C ARG A 101 6.02 -2.27 -12.87
N TRP A 102 5.97 -3.60 -12.73
CA TRP A 102 4.76 -4.33 -12.34
C TRP A 102 4.43 -4.14 -10.87
N PHE A 103 5.37 -3.64 -10.06
CA PHE A 103 5.16 -3.43 -8.63
C PHE A 103 5.08 -1.95 -8.29
N ARG A 104 4.13 -1.62 -7.42
CA ARG A 104 4.05 -0.31 -6.78
C ARG A 104 4.17 -0.49 -5.28
N VAL A 105 5.28 -0.01 -4.73
CA VAL A 105 5.53 -0.06 -3.29
C VAL A 105 4.77 1.07 -2.61
N VAL A 106 3.96 0.71 -1.64
CA VAL A 106 3.37 1.66 -0.69
C VAL A 106 4.37 1.79 0.46
N ASN A 107 4.87 3.01 0.68
CA ASN A 107 6.04 3.26 1.53
C ASN A 107 5.72 3.16 3.04
N ALA A 108 5.46 1.94 3.48
CA ALA A 108 5.14 1.52 4.83
C ALA A 108 5.46 0.03 4.98
N ASP A 109 5.73 -0.43 6.20
CA ASP A 109 5.78 -1.85 6.50
C ASP A 109 4.50 -2.20 7.28
N PRO A 110 3.53 -2.89 6.66
CA PRO A 110 2.21 -3.13 7.25
C PRO A 110 2.25 -4.03 8.48
N THR A 111 3.42 -4.58 8.84
CA THR A 111 3.60 -5.37 10.06
C THR A 111 4.10 -4.56 11.25
N THR A 112 4.76 -3.42 10.99
CA THR A 112 5.40 -2.60 12.03
C THR A 112 4.79 -1.20 12.13
N VAL A 113 4.53 -0.54 10.99
CA VAL A 113 4.04 0.85 10.93
C VAL A 113 3.34 1.09 9.58
N PRO A 114 2.13 1.67 9.50
CA PRO A 114 1.35 2.28 10.58
C PRO A 114 0.20 1.41 11.10
N LEU A 115 -0.38 0.51 10.30
CA LEU A 115 -1.57 -0.27 10.66
C LEU A 115 -1.17 -1.60 11.30
N LYS A 116 -1.72 -1.93 12.47
CA LYS A 116 -1.52 -3.24 13.09
C LYS A 116 -2.20 -4.32 12.23
N ALA A 117 -1.46 -5.38 11.89
CA ALA A 117 -2.00 -6.54 11.20
C ALA A 117 -1.87 -7.78 12.09
N SER A 118 -2.94 -8.58 12.15
CA SER A 118 -2.96 -9.82 12.96
C SER A 118 -2.78 -11.08 12.11
N ASN A 119 -3.06 -10.97 10.80
CA ASN A 119 -2.98 -12.08 9.84
C ASN A 119 -2.62 -11.55 8.44
N ASP A 120 -2.36 -12.47 7.50
CA ASP A 120 -1.93 -12.12 6.14
C ASP A 120 -3.01 -11.34 5.36
N LEU A 121 -4.30 -11.60 5.58
CA LEU A 121 -5.39 -10.84 4.96
C LEU A 121 -5.39 -9.38 5.43
N ASP A 122 -5.18 -9.13 6.72
CA ASP A 122 -5.10 -7.77 7.27
C ASP A 122 -3.91 -7.03 6.67
N ILE A 123 -2.77 -7.69 6.48
CA ILE A 123 -1.61 -7.11 5.80
C ILE A 123 -1.99 -6.66 4.38
N LEU A 124 -2.61 -7.55 3.60
CA LEU A 124 -3.04 -7.25 2.23
C LEU A 124 -4.06 -6.11 2.18
N ARG A 125 -5.01 -6.08 3.13
CA ARG A 125 -5.99 -4.99 3.27
C ARG A 125 -5.32 -3.68 3.65
N ASN A 126 -4.34 -3.71 4.55
CA ASN A 126 -3.57 -2.54 4.96
C ASN A 126 -2.82 -1.91 3.78
N ILE A 127 -2.24 -2.74 2.89
CA ILE A 127 -1.62 -2.25 1.64
C ILE A 127 -2.64 -1.50 0.78
N ALA A 128 -3.86 -2.04 0.65
CA ALA A 128 -4.94 -1.40 -0.10
C ALA A 128 -5.35 -0.06 0.54
N TYR A 129 -5.52 -0.02 1.86
CA TYR A 129 -5.83 1.20 2.61
C TYR A 129 -4.77 2.28 2.40
N LEU A 130 -3.50 1.93 2.57
CA LEU A 130 -2.40 2.88 2.44
C LEU A 130 -2.32 3.45 1.01
N HIS A 131 -2.52 2.61 -0.01
CA HIS A 131 -2.60 3.11 -1.39
C HIS A 131 -3.77 4.06 -1.58
N ALA A 132 -4.95 3.73 -1.07
CA ALA A 132 -6.14 4.57 -1.20
C ALA A 132 -5.98 5.91 -0.47
N ILE A 133 -5.47 5.92 0.77
CA ILE A 133 -5.21 7.17 1.51
C ILE A 133 -4.18 8.00 0.75
N HIS A 134 -3.07 7.40 0.32
CA HIS A 134 -2.03 8.14 -0.41
C HIS A 134 -2.58 8.72 -1.72
N LYS A 135 -3.24 7.90 -2.54
CA LYS A 135 -3.69 8.32 -3.88
C LYS A 135 -4.96 9.17 -3.81
N LEU A 136 -6.03 8.65 -3.23
CA LEU A 136 -7.37 9.25 -3.31
C LEU A 136 -7.57 10.39 -2.31
N ILE A 137 -6.87 10.38 -1.16
CA ILE A 137 -6.97 11.46 -0.17
C ILE A 137 -5.81 12.43 -0.34
N VAL A 138 -4.57 11.99 -0.12
CA VAL A 138 -3.42 12.92 -0.09
C VAL A 138 -3.15 13.57 -1.45
N ILE A 139 -3.04 12.75 -2.51
CA ILE A 139 -2.71 13.28 -3.84
C ILE A 139 -3.91 13.95 -4.49
N ASP A 140 -5.07 13.30 -4.49
CA ASP A 140 -6.21 13.78 -5.28
C ASP A 140 -7.05 14.85 -4.56
N ARG A 141 -7.12 14.83 -3.21
CA ARG A 141 -7.93 15.80 -2.43
C ARG A 141 -7.08 16.86 -1.74
N LEU A 142 -5.97 16.49 -1.10
CA LEU A 142 -5.23 17.41 -0.23
C LEU A 142 -4.08 18.14 -0.93
N LYS A 143 -3.57 17.60 -2.05
CA LYS A 143 -2.37 18.14 -2.68
C LYS A 143 -2.49 19.60 -3.10
N LYS A 144 -3.60 19.95 -3.76
CA LYS A 144 -3.85 21.32 -4.22
C LYS A 144 -4.28 22.25 -3.07
N PRO A 145 -5.24 21.88 -2.21
CA PRO A 145 -5.68 22.77 -1.12
C PRO A 145 -4.61 23.07 -0.07
N LEU A 146 -3.80 22.06 0.29
CA LEU A 146 -2.76 22.19 1.32
C LEU A 146 -1.35 22.36 0.73
N TRP A 147 -1.23 22.56 -0.58
CA TRP A 147 0.05 22.75 -1.27
C TRP A 147 1.08 21.66 -0.95
N VAL A 148 0.62 20.42 -0.86
CA VAL A 148 1.46 19.27 -0.53
C VAL A 148 2.48 19.03 -1.65
N LYS A 149 3.76 19.11 -1.30
CA LYS A 149 4.84 18.73 -2.22
C LYS A 149 4.84 17.21 -2.38
N HIS A 150 5.25 16.73 -3.55
CA HIS A 150 5.29 15.29 -3.82
C HIS A 150 6.12 14.53 -2.75
N LYS A 151 7.27 15.08 -2.35
CA LYS A 151 8.14 14.52 -1.32
C LYS A 151 7.50 14.42 0.09
N THR A 152 6.46 15.20 0.36
CA THR A 152 5.77 15.22 1.66
C THR A 152 4.46 14.42 1.65
N ALA A 153 4.05 13.84 0.53
CA ALA A 153 2.79 13.09 0.43
C ALA A 153 2.77 11.86 1.36
N THR A 154 3.86 11.08 1.38
CA THR A 154 3.99 9.93 2.28
C THR A 154 3.99 10.33 3.76
N PRO A 155 4.80 11.30 4.22
CA PRO A 155 4.69 11.83 5.58
C PRO A 155 3.29 12.31 5.96
N ILE A 156 2.55 12.94 5.04
CA ILE A 156 1.17 13.39 5.30
C ILE A 156 0.20 12.22 5.43
N MET A 157 0.30 11.19 4.58
CA MET A 157 -0.50 9.96 4.74
C MET A 157 -0.29 9.36 6.14
N HIS A 158 0.97 9.25 6.56
CA HIS A 158 1.33 8.79 7.89
C HIS A 158 0.73 9.69 8.97
N ALA A 159 0.80 11.02 8.82
CA ALA A 159 0.23 11.99 9.77
C ALA A 159 -1.30 11.88 9.90
N ILE A 160 -2.01 11.62 8.80
CA ILE A 160 -3.45 11.35 8.81
C ILE A 160 -3.75 10.09 9.62
N LEU A 161 -2.97 9.02 9.43
CA LEU A 161 -3.12 7.77 10.16
C LEU A 161 -2.87 7.96 11.67
N MET A 162 -1.85 8.73 12.02
CA MET A 162 -1.58 9.11 13.41
C MET A 162 -2.73 9.92 14.02
N LYS A 163 -3.19 10.97 13.33
CA LYS A 163 -4.32 11.80 13.80
C LYS A 163 -5.61 10.99 14.01
N SER A 164 -5.75 9.91 13.26
CA SER A 164 -6.89 8.99 13.30
C SER A 164 -6.68 7.80 14.24
N ASN A 165 -5.63 7.82 15.06
CA ASN A 165 -5.29 6.78 16.03
C ASN A 165 -5.02 5.40 15.41
N TYR A 166 -4.58 5.36 14.15
CA TYR A 166 -4.21 4.14 13.45
C TYR A 166 -2.72 3.85 13.49
N ASN A 167 -1.88 4.87 13.64
CA ASN A 167 -0.43 4.70 13.59
C ASN A 167 0.11 4.11 14.90
N HIS A 168 0.72 2.93 14.83
CA HIS A 168 1.34 2.28 15.97
C HIS A 168 2.63 2.98 16.50
N ASN A 169 3.21 3.92 15.73
CA ASN A 169 4.38 4.69 16.15
C ASN A 169 4.19 6.19 15.92
N GLU A 170 3.57 6.87 16.88
CA GLU A 170 3.21 8.30 16.82
C GLU A 170 4.43 9.23 16.69
N HIS A 171 5.59 8.83 17.21
CA HIS A 171 6.78 9.68 17.26
C HIS A 171 7.54 9.78 15.93
N LEU A 172 7.32 8.85 14.99
CA LEU A 172 8.02 8.82 13.69
C LEU A 172 7.68 10.02 12.78
N ILE A 173 6.52 10.65 12.97
CA ILE A 173 5.96 11.59 11.98
C ILE A 173 6.09 13.04 12.41
N THR A 174 6.07 13.31 13.72
CA THR A 174 6.20 14.68 14.26
C THR A 174 7.52 15.34 13.87
N GLN A 175 8.53 14.54 13.47
CA GLN A 175 9.80 15.01 12.91
C GLN A 175 9.69 15.49 11.44
N HIS A 176 8.68 15.04 10.70
CA HIS A 176 8.55 15.25 9.26
C HIS A 176 7.39 16.18 8.87
N VAL A 177 6.41 16.37 9.75
CA VAL A 177 5.21 17.20 9.50
C VAL A 177 4.98 18.11 10.71
N SER A 178 4.86 19.42 10.48
CA SER A 178 4.63 20.39 11.55
C SER A 178 3.23 20.25 12.15
N ARG A 179 3.09 20.59 13.43
CA ARG A 179 1.81 20.54 14.15
C ARG A 179 0.69 21.36 13.47
N GLN A 180 1.03 22.54 12.95
CA GLN A 180 0.11 23.40 12.21
C GLN A 180 -0.48 22.73 10.95
N ILE A 181 0.30 21.87 10.28
CA ILE A 181 -0.20 21.09 9.14
C ILE A 181 -1.09 19.96 9.65
N ILE A 182 -0.66 19.22 10.69
CA ILE A 182 -1.41 18.10 11.27
C ILE A 182 -2.83 18.53 11.71
N GLU A 183 -2.97 19.72 12.30
CA GLU A 183 -4.27 20.26 12.70
C GLU A 183 -5.24 20.44 11.53
N LYS A 184 -4.74 20.74 10.33
CA LYS A 184 -5.53 20.91 9.10
C LYS A 184 -5.79 19.61 8.35
N LEU A 185 -5.12 18.51 8.71
CA LEU A 185 -5.32 17.22 8.06
C LEU A 185 -6.68 16.62 8.44
N PRO A 186 -7.32 15.86 7.53
CA PRO A 186 -8.56 15.19 7.85
C PRO A 186 -8.34 14.03 8.83
N LYS A 187 -9.41 13.61 9.50
CA LYS A 187 -9.47 12.30 10.14
C LYS A 187 -9.98 11.26 9.15
N ILE A 188 -9.57 10.01 9.33
CA ILE A 188 -10.08 8.90 8.55
C ILE A 188 -10.64 7.81 9.44
N THR A 189 -11.57 7.04 8.90
CA THR A 189 -12.07 5.80 9.49
C THR A 189 -11.89 4.68 8.47
N LEU A 190 -11.26 3.59 8.89
CA LEU A 190 -11.04 2.40 8.08
C LEU A 190 -12.10 1.35 8.44
N THR A 191 -12.77 0.77 7.44
CA THR A 191 -13.84 -0.23 7.64
C THR A 191 -13.73 -1.39 6.66
#